data_AF-A9DE33-F1
#
_entry.id   AF-A9DE33-F1
#
_cell.length_a   1.000
_cell.length_b   1.000
_cell.length_c   1.000
_cell.angle_alpha   90.00
_cell.angle_beta   90.00
_cell.angle_gamma   90.00
#
_symmetry.space_group_name_H-M   'P 1'
#
loop_
_entity.id
_entity.type
_entity.pdbx_description
1 polymer ?
#
loop_
_entity_poly.entity_id
_entity_poly.type
_entity_poly.pdbx_seq_one_letter_code
_entity_poly.pdbx_strand_id
1 'polypeptide(L)'
;MLASIDCVSCPWRQAKTNYHNALIIAPSDEYLASLPYGELPDRSDFTHLSSEERMAYWYKTIAMSEVLVDEFAEVMAKGSIMDRLEPFY
;
A
#
# COMPACT_ATOMS: atom_id res chain seq x y z
N MET A 1 10.11 -2.02 -0.31
CA MET A 1 8.95 -2.67 -0.98
C MET A 1 9.07 -4.19 -0.86
N LEU A 2 8.39 -4.80 0.11
CA LEU A 2 8.22 -6.25 0.27
C LEU A 2 6.83 -6.42 0.86
N ALA A 3 5.83 -6.63 0.02
CA ALA A 3 4.52 -7.08 0.44
C ALA A 3 3.93 -7.93 -0.68
N SER A 4 3.57 -9.16 -0.33
CA SER A 4 2.75 -10.03 -1.17
C SER A 4 1.41 -9.33 -1.37
N ILE A 5 1.19 -8.76 -2.55
CA ILE A 5 -0.11 -8.19 -2.90
C ILE A 5 -1.03 -9.37 -3.18
N ASP A 6 -1.72 -9.85 -2.16
CA ASP A 6 -2.88 -10.70 -2.38
C ASP A 6 -3.88 -9.91 -3.21
N CYS A 7 -4.19 -10.46 -4.38
CA CYS A 7 -5.05 -9.82 -5.36
C CYS A 7 -6.36 -9.35 -4.72
N VAL A 8 -6.55 -8.03 -4.60
CA VAL A 8 -7.77 -7.37 -4.07
C VAL A 8 -9.01 -7.64 -4.95
N SER A 9 -8.90 -8.49 -5.98
CA SER A 9 -10.07 -8.92 -6.74
C SER A 9 -10.93 -9.83 -5.88
N CYS A 10 -12.21 -9.49 -5.76
CA CYS A 10 -13.20 -10.38 -5.16
C CYS A 10 -13.06 -11.82 -5.73
N PRO A 11 -13.17 -12.88 -4.92
CA PRO A 11 -12.92 -14.26 -5.34
C PRO A 11 -13.72 -14.73 -6.58
N TRP A 12 -14.87 -14.10 -6.84
CA TRP A 12 -15.73 -14.38 -8.01
C TRP A 12 -15.37 -13.59 -9.27
N ARG A 13 -14.41 -12.66 -9.21
CA ARG A 13 -13.93 -11.89 -10.36
C ARG A 13 -12.58 -12.45 -10.80
N GLN A 14 -12.57 -13.14 -11.93
CA GLN A 14 -11.32 -13.58 -12.57
C GLN A 14 -10.64 -12.40 -13.29
N ALA A 15 -10.08 -11.47 -12.52
CA ALA A 15 -9.38 -10.30 -13.07
C ALA A 15 -7.93 -10.59 -13.44
N LYS A 16 -7.37 -11.74 -13.01
CA LYS A 16 -5.95 -12.11 -13.19
C LYS A 16 -5.47 -11.98 -14.65
N THR A 17 -6.28 -12.43 -15.60
CA THR A 17 -5.96 -12.35 -17.05
C THR A 17 -5.83 -10.92 -17.56
N ASN A 18 -6.41 -9.95 -16.86
CA ASN A 18 -6.42 -8.55 -17.27
C ASN A 18 -5.15 -7.80 -16.83
N TYR A 19 -4.30 -8.39 -15.98
CA TYR A 19 -3.08 -7.76 -15.45
C TYR A 19 -1.81 -8.13 -16.22
N HIS A 20 -1.92 -8.70 -17.44
CA HIS A 20 -0.77 -9.16 -18.24
C HIS A 20 0.28 -8.08 -18.56
N ASN A 21 -0.08 -6.80 -18.47
CA ASN A 21 0.83 -5.66 -18.64
C ASN A 21 0.62 -4.61 -17.54
N ALA A 22 0.34 -5.07 -16.30
CA ALA A 22 0.16 -4.20 -15.15
C ALA A 22 1.36 -4.30 -14.21
N LEU A 23 1.80 -3.15 -13.71
CA LEU A 23 2.69 -3.05 -12.56
C LEU A 23 1.85 -2.64 -11.36
N ILE A 24 1.93 -3.39 -10.27
CA ILE A 24 1.27 -3.03 -9.02
C ILE A 24 2.33 -2.54 -8.05
N ILE A 25 2.08 -1.37 -7.48
CA ILE A 25 2.92 -0.77 -6.46
C ILE A 25 2.17 -0.88 -5.13
N ALA A 26 2.81 -1.48 -4.15
CA ALA A 26 2.29 -1.58 -2.79
C ALA A 26 3.37 -1.28 -1.76
N PRO A 27 2.99 -0.72 -0.60
CA PRO A 27 3.90 -0.56 0.52
C PRO A 27 4.40 -1.91 1.04
N SER A 28 5.55 -1.94 1.72
CA SER A 28 6.02 -3.17 2.38
C SER A 28 5.21 -3.50 3.63
N ASP A 29 5.27 -4.77 4.06
CA ASP A 29 4.71 -5.22 5.34
C ASP A 29 5.37 -4.48 6.52
N GLU A 30 6.68 -4.21 6.41
CA GLU A 30 7.42 -3.39 7.38
C GLU A 30 6.86 -1.96 7.49
N TYR A 31 6.48 -1.37 6.36
CA TYR A 31 5.85 -0.05 6.35
C TYR A 31 4.47 -0.11 7.00
N LEU A 32 3.64 -1.11 6.65
CA LEU A 32 2.32 -1.29 7.26
C LEU A 32 2.43 -1.47 8.78
N ALA A 33 3.36 -2.29 9.26
CA ALA A 33 3.62 -2.49 10.68
C ALA A 33 4.06 -1.21 11.42
N SER A 34 4.61 -0.23 10.70
CA SER A 34 5.00 1.07 11.28
C SER A 34 3.81 2.03 11.46
N LEU A 35 2.70 1.80 10.74
CA LEU A 35 1.52 2.64 10.82
C LEU A 35 0.78 2.47 12.15
N PRO A 36 -0.02 3.46 12.57
CA PRO A 36 -0.95 3.26 13.69
C PRO A 36 -1.87 2.08 13.38
N TYR A 37 -2.08 1.20 14.37
CA TYR A 37 -2.84 -0.04 14.23
C TYR A 37 -2.26 -1.09 13.27
N GLY A 38 -1.08 -0.83 12.69
CA GLY A 38 -0.38 -1.79 11.82
C GLY A 38 -1.01 -1.96 10.44
N GLU A 39 -1.92 -1.07 10.05
CA GLU A 39 -2.66 -1.16 8.80
C GLU A 39 -2.95 0.23 8.20
N LEU A 40 -3.49 0.24 6.98
CA LEU A 40 -4.00 1.47 6.37
C LEU A 40 -5.41 1.74 6.90
N PRO A 41 -5.77 3.01 7.15
CA PRO A 41 -7.12 3.35 7.57
C PRO A 41 -8.15 2.93 6.52
N ASP A 42 -9.25 2.38 6.99
CA ASP A 42 -10.26 1.76 6.15
C ASP A 42 -11.70 2.14 6.57
N ARG A 43 -12.71 1.43 6.06
CA ARG A 43 -14.11 1.71 6.41
C ARG A 43 -14.53 1.12 7.76
N SER A 44 -13.80 0.14 8.29
CA SER A 44 -14.06 -0.44 9.61
C SER A 44 -13.70 0.52 10.74
N ASP A 45 -12.82 1.50 10.50
CA ASP A 45 -12.50 2.56 11.47
C ASP A 45 -13.73 3.32 11.98
N PHE A 46 -14.80 3.40 11.17
CA PHE A 46 -16.05 4.08 11.55
C PHE A 46 -16.81 3.37 12.68
N THR A 47 -16.58 2.06 12.87
CA THR A 47 -17.23 1.29 13.94
C THR A 47 -16.45 1.28 15.25
N HIS A 48 -15.15 1.58 15.19
CA HIS A 48 -14.25 1.41 16.33
C HIS A 48 -13.68 2.71 16.90
N LEU A 49 -13.61 3.78 16.09
CA LEU A 49 -13.00 5.05 16.48
C LEU A 49 -14.03 6.18 16.50
N SER A 50 -13.85 7.12 17.42
CA SER A 50 -14.57 8.39 17.36
C SER A 50 -14.14 9.20 16.13
N SER A 51 -14.96 10.19 15.75
CA SER A 51 -14.63 11.07 14.61
C SER A 51 -13.27 11.76 14.78
N GLU A 52 -12.93 12.21 15.99
CA GLU A 52 -11.66 12.91 16.27
C GLU A 52 -10.47 11.95 16.16
N GLU A 53 -10.54 10.78 16.79
CA GLU A 53 -9.50 9.75 16.73
C GLU A 53 -9.27 9.28 15.30
N ARG A 54 -10.36 9.05 14.54
CA ARG A 54 -10.27 8.65 13.14
C ARG A 54 -9.60 9.73 12.31
N MET A 55 -9.98 11.00 12.46
CA MET A 55 -9.33 12.10 11.71
C MET A 55 -7.84 12.18 12.05
N ALA A 56 -7.46 12.11 13.33
CA ALA A 56 -6.07 12.12 13.75
C ALA A 56 -5.27 10.94 13.17
N TYR A 57 -5.84 9.75 13.19
CA TYR A 57 -5.26 8.55 12.58
C TYR A 57 -5.06 8.74 11.06
N TRP A 58 -6.09 9.17 10.35
CA TRP A 58 -6.02 9.43 8.91
C TRP A 58 -4.93 10.46 8.54
N TYR A 59 -4.89 11.59 9.23
CA TYR A 59 -3.86 12.61 8.97
C TYR A 59 -2.45 12.10 9.24
N LYS A 60 -2.27 11.32 10.31
CA LYS A 60 -0.97 10.71 10.62
C LYS A 60 -0.54 9.74 9.53
N THR A 61 -1.43 8.86 9.07
CA THR A 61 -1.10 7.90 8.00
C THR A 61 -0.80 8.60 6.68
N ILE A 62 -1.52 9.69 6.34
CA ILE A 62 -1.20 10.53 5.18
C ILE A 62 0.20 11.13 5.30
N ALA A 63 0.54 11.71 6.45
CA ALA A 63 1.88 12.28 6.65
C ALA A 63 2.99 11.23 6.53
N MET A 64 2.76 10.01 7.03
CA MET A 64 3.73 8.92 6.92
C MET A 64 3.91 8.42 5.47
N SER A 65 2.93 8.64 4.60
CA SER A 65 3.01 8.25 3.19
C SER A 65 4.03 9.05 2.37
N GLU A 66 4.51 10.18 2.89
CA GLU A 66 5.58 10.96 2.25
C GLU A 66 6.85 10.11 2.03
N VAL A 67 7.16 9.20 2.97
CA VAL A 67 8.31 8.29 2.83
C VAL A 67 8.20 7.40 1.59
N LEU A 68 6.98 6.96 1.23
CA LEU A 68 6.76 6.15 0.04
C LEU A 68 6.98 6.95 -1.24
N VAL A 69 6.61 8.24 -1.22
CA VAL A 69 6.82 9.16 -2.34
C VAL A 69 8.32 9.36 -2.57
N ASP A 70 9.06 9.62 -1.50
CA ASP A 70 10.51 9.82 -1.56
C ASP A 70 11.25 8.57 -2.06
N GLU A 71 10.90 7.39 -1.53
CA GLU A 71 11.48 6.12 -1.98
C GLU A 71 11.21 5.88 -3.46
N PHE A 72 9.96 6.09 -3.90
CA PHE A 72 9.59 5.90 -5.30
C PHE A 72 10.31 6.89 -6.22
N ALA A 73 10.39 8.17 -5.84
CA ALA A 73 11.11 9.18 -6.59
C ALA A 73 12.60 8.83 -6.74
N GLU A 74 13.22 8.29 -5.69
CA GLU A 74 14.60 7.84 -5.71
C GLU A 74 14.82 6.68 -6.70
N VAL A 75 13.92 5.68 -6.70
CA VAL A 75 13.99 4.54 -7.66
C VAL A 75 13.92 5.04 -9.09
N MET A 76 12.98 5.94 -9.37
CA MET A 76 12.77 6.49 -10.70
C MET A 76 13.97 7.33 -11.16
N ALA A 77 14.54 8.15 -10.27
CA ALA A 77 15.72 8.95 -10.57
C ALA A 77 16.96 8.10 -10.87
N LYS A 78 17.12 6.96 -10.18
CA LYS A 78 18.22 6.02 -10.40
C LYS A 78 18.01 5.11 -11.61
N GLY A 79 16.77 4.99 -12.11
CA GLY A 79 16.42 4.04 -13.16
C GLY A 79 16.51 2.57 -12.72
N SER A 80 16.53 2.31 -11.40
CA SER A 80 16.74 0.98 -10.81
C SER A 80 15.44 0.22 -10.55
N ILE A 81 14.37 0.54 -11.28
CA ILE A 81 13.05 -0.09 -11.08
C ILE A 81 13.11 -1.61 -11.34
N MET A 82 13.92 -2.03 -12.31
CA MET A 82 14.08 -3.43 -12.68
C MET A 82 14.62 -4.30 -11.53
N ASP A 83 15.42 -3.71 -10.63
CA ASP A 83 16.01 -4.41 -9.48
C ASP A 83 15.01 -4.65 -8.35
N ARG A 84 13.81 -4.04 -8.44
CA ARG A 84 12.75 -4.11 -7.42
C ARG A 84 11.48 -4.78 -7.92
N LEU A 85 11.53 -5.37 -9.11
CA LEU A 85 10.39 -6.11 -9.66
C LEU A 85 10.30 -7.48 -9.01
N GLU A 86 9.11 -7.79 -8.51
CA GLU A 86 8.75 -9.13 -8.04
C GLU A 86 7.65 -9.71 -8.92
N PRO A 87 7.66 -11.04 -9.12
CA PRO A 87 6.58 -11.66 -9.87
C PRO A 87 5.25 -11.54 -9.11
N PHE A 88 4.22 -11.10 -9.83
CA PHE A 88 2.86 -11.02 -9.30
C PHE A 88 2.14 -12.36 -9.49
N TYR A 89 2.43 -13.36 -8.65
CA TYR A 89 1.71 -14.65 -8.61
C TYR A 89 2.00 -15.52 -7.39
#